data_AF-A0A9D9VHL4-F1
#
_entry.id   AF-A0A9D9VHL4-F1
#
_cell.length_a   1.000
_cell.length_b   1.000
_cell.length_c   1.000
_cell.angle_alpha   90.00
_cell.angle_beta   90.00
_cell.angle_gamma   90.00
#
_symmetry.space_group_name_H-M   'P 1'
#
loop_
_entity.id
_entity.type
_entity.pdbx_description
1 polymer ?
#
loop_
_entity_poly.entity_id
_entity_poly.type
_entity_poly.pdbx_seq_one_letter_code
_entity_poly.pdbx_strand_id
1 'polypeptide(L)' 'MAKKKSDLDFASSFKELEDIAHWFERGEPDLEQGLQKFTRASELAKALRERLIEVENVIKEVHS' A
#
# COMPACT_ATOMS: atom_id res chain seq x y z
N MET A 1 -15.65 -21.40 -11.54
CA MET A 1 -15.20 -20.96 -10.20
C MET A 1 -14.47 -19.64 -10.38
N ALA A 2 -15.10 -18.53 -9.99
CA ALA A 2 -14.57 -17.20 -10.24
C ALA A 2 -13.34 -16.96 -9.35
N LYS A 3 -12.18 -16.70 -9.98
CA LYS A 3 -10.95 -16.23 -9.31
C LYS A 3 -11.33 -15.03 -8.44
N LYS A 4 -11.20 -15.18 -7.11
CA LYS A 4 -11.17 -14.05 -6.18
C LYS A 4 -10.15 -13.05 -6.74
N LYS A 5 -10.62 -11.88 -7.15
CA LYS A 5 -9.75 -10.73 -7.42
C LYS A 5 -8.89 -10.58 -6.18
N SER A 6 -7.59 -10.78 -6.38
CA SER A 6 -6.49 -10.54 -5.46
C SER A 6 -6.89 -9.66 -4.26
N ASP A 7 -7.15 -10.31 -3.12
CA ASP A 7 -7.23 -9.64 -1.83
C ASP A 7 -5.85 -9.01 -1.65
N LEU A 8 -5.77 -7.68 -1.79
CA LEU A 8 -4.60 -6.94 -1.39
C LEU A 8 -4.32 -7.32 0.07
N ASP A 9 -3.22 -8.03 0.32
CA ASP A 9 -2.81 -8.29 1.69
C ASP A 9 -2.33 -6.97 2.29
N PHE A 10 -3.24 -6.33 3.03
CA PHE A 10 -3.03 -5.02 3.62
C PHE A 10 -1.82 -5.03 4.56
N ALA A 11 -1.67 -6.07 5.38
CA ALA A 11 -0.58 -6.16 6.35
C ALA A 11 0.77 -6.25 5.65
N SER A 12 0.89 -7.12 4.64
CA SER A 12 2.12 -7.27 3.86
C SER A 12 2.44 -6.02 3.05
N SER A 13 1.43 -5.40 2.43
CA SER A 13 1.59 -4.18 1.61
C SER A 13 1.94 -2.95 2.45
N PHE A 14 1.38 -2.85 3.65
CA PHE A 14 1.71 -1.79 4.61
C PHE A 14 3.15 -1.96 5.12
N LYS A 15 3.54 -3.19 5.46
CA LYS A 15 4.92 -3.49 5.85
C LYS A 15 5.93 -3.14 4.76
N GLU A 16 5.62 -3.45 3.50
CA GLU A 16 6.47 -3.08 2.36
C GLU A 16 6.64 -1.55 2.25
N LEU A 17 5.57 -0.79 2.52
CA LEU A 17 5.62 0.68 2.54
C LEU A 17 6.52 1.21 3.68
N GLU A 18 6.43 0.61 4.88
CA GLU A 18 7.29 0.93 6.02
C GLU A 18 8.77 0.62 5.73
N ASP A 19 9.06 -0.53 5.11
CA ASP A 19 10.42 -0.91 4.72
C ASP A 19 11.02 0.08 3.71
N ILE A 20 10.20 0.57 2.76
CA ILE A 20 10.63 1.63 1.82
C ILE A 20 10.90 2.94 2.56
N ALA A 21 10.03 3.35 3.47
CA ALA A 21 10.24 4.57 4.26
C ALA A 21 11.53 4.49 5.08
N HIS A 22 11.77 3.36 5.76
CA HIS A 22 13.00 3.10 6.49
C HIS A 22 14.25 3.10 5.62
N TRP A 23 14.14 2.67 4.35
CA TRP A 23 15.27 2.76 3.42
C TRP A 23 15.63 4.23 3.12
N PHE A 24 14.64 5.11 2.94
CA PHE A 24 14.88 6.54 2.73
C PHE A 24 15.48 7.22 3.97
N GLU A 25 15.03 6.85 5.17
CA GLU A 25 15.54 7.40 6.43
C GLU A 25 17.02 7.07 6.69
N ARG A 26 17.52 5.97 6.12
CA ARG A 26 18.95 5.59 6.21
C ARG A 26 19.87 6.51 5.41
N GLY A 27 19.32 7.39 4.57
CA GLY A 27 20.11 8.34 3.77
C GLY A 27 20.89 7.68 2.63
N GLU A 28 20.35 6.61 2.05
CA GLU A 28 20.94 5.93 0.89
C GLU A 28 21.08 6.89 -0.31
N PRO A 29 22.29 7.04 -0.90
CA PRO A 29 22.55 8.04 -1.95
C PRO A 29 22.15 7.58 -3.36
N ASP A 30 21.64 6.36 -3.54
CA ASP A 30 21.28 5.83 -4.85
C ASP A 30 19.96 6.42 -5.37
N LEU A 31 20.10 7.35 -6.32
CA LEU A 31 18.99 8.08 -6.93
C LEU A 31 18.07 7.17 -7.77
N GLU A 32 18.62 6.17 -8.47
CA GLU A 32 17.84 5.29 -9.34
C GLU A 32 16.99 4.33 -8.51
N GLN A 33 17.60 3.73 -7.47
CA GLN A 33 16.87 2.93 -6.49
C GLN A 33 15.84 3.76 -5.73
N GLY A 34 16.16 5.01 -5.39
CA GLY A 34 15.22 5.94 -4.77
C GLY A 34 13.99 6.17 -5.64
N LEU A 35 14.16 6.42 -6.94
CA LEU A 35 13.04 6.62 -7.86
C LEU A 35 12.15 5.38 -7.99
N GLN A 36 12.75 4.19 -8.08
CA GLN A 36 12.00 2.93 -8.14
C GLN A 36 11.20 2.69 -6.85
N LYS A 37 11.82 2.87 -5.68
CA LYS A 37 11.17 2.70 -4.37
C LYS A 37 10.06 3.73 -4.16
N PHE A 38 10.25 4.98 -4.57
CA PHE A 38 9.23 6.01 -4.48
C PHE A 38 8.00 5.68 -5.34
N THR A 39 8.23 5.20 -6.56
CA THR A 39 7.15 4.75 -7.46
C THR A 39 6.37 3.61 -6.82
N ARG A 40 7.07 2.60 -6.30
CA ARG A 40 6.45 1.48 -5.59
C ARG A 40 5.67 1.91 -4.35
N ALA A 41 6.24 2.79 -3.53
CA ALA A 41 5.58 3.35 -2.36
C ALA A 41 4.29 4.11 -2.74
N SER A 42 4.31 4.83 -3.86
CA SER A 42 3.14 5.56 -4.35
C SER A 42 2.01 4.61 -4.78
N GLU A 43 2.35 3.52 -5.46
CA GLU A 43 1.38 2.47 -5.83
C GLU A 43 0.79 1.78 -4.60
N LEU A 44 1.64 1.39 -3.65
CA LEU A 44 1.22 0.78 -2.38
C LEU A 44 0.29 1.71 -1.60
N ALA A 45 0.67 2.98 -1.44
CA ALA A 45 -0.13 3.97 -0.72
C ALA A 45 -1.49 4.19 -1.39
N LYS A 46 -1.56 4.19 -2.72
CA LYS A 46 -2.82 4.28 -3.45
C LYS A 46 -3.70 3.05 -3.18
N ALA A 47 -3.16 1.85 -3.34
CA ALA A 47 -3.91 0.60 -3.14
C ALA A 47 -4.42 0.44 -1.70
N LEU A 48 -3.58 0.77 -0.71
CA LEU A 48 -3.95 0.74 0.71
C LEU A 48 -5.07 1.74 1.01
N ARG A 49 -5.03 2.96 0.46
CA ARG A 49 -6.10 3.95 0.61
C ARG A 49 -7.42 3.47 -0.01
N GLU A 50 -7.37 2.91 -1.21
CA GLU A 50 -8.55 2.34 -1.87
C GLU A 50 -9.19 1.24 -1.00
N ARG A 51 -8.37 0.35 -0.44
CA ARG A 51 -8.85 -0.69 0.48
C ARG A 51 -9.49 -0.12 1.75
N LEU A 52 -8.93 0.95 2.32
CA LEU A 52 -9.54 1.62 3.48
C LEU A 52 -10.91 2.22 3.15
N ILE A 53 -11.05 2.84 1.97
CA ILE A 53 -12.32 3.41 1.50
C ILE A 53 -13.37 2.29 1.30
N GLU A 54 -12.97 1.16 0.70
CA GLU A 54 -13.85 0.00 0.56
C GLU A 54 -14.38 -0.47 1.92
N VAL A 55 -13.48 -0.63 2.90
CA VAL A 55 -13.85 -1.06 4.26
C VAL A 55 -14.74 -0.02 4.95
N GLU A 56 -14.43 1.28 4.81
CA GLU A 56 -15.25 2.36 5.36
C GLU A 56 -16.68 2.34 4.79
N ASN A 57 -16.83 2.13 3.49
CA ASN A 57 -18.14 2.05 2.85
C ASN A 57 -18.95 0.86 3.36
N VAL A 58 -18.33 -0.31 3.51
CA VAL A 58 -18.99 -1.49 4.09
C VAL A 58 -19.47 -1.21 5.51
N ILE A 59 -18.65 -0.54 6.34
CA ILE A 59 -19.04 -0.17 7.70
C ILE A 59 -20.24 0.79 7.69
N LYS A 60 -20.24 1.79 6.81
CA LYS A 60 -21.37 2.72 6.66
C LYS A 60 -22.64 1.99 6.25
N GLU A 61 -22.58 1.09 5.27
CA GLU A 61 -23.74 0.31 4.82
C GLU A 61 -24.32 -0.60 5.92
N VAL A 62 -23.48 -1.21 6.77
CA VAL A 62 -23.94 -2.06 7.88
C VAL A 62 -24.58 -1.25 9.02
N HIS A 63 -24.18 0.00 9.20
CA HIS A 63 -24.71 0.88 10.25
C HIS A 63 -25.92 1.73 9.80
N SER A 64 -26.25 1.73 8.49
CA SER A 64 -27.38 2.47 7.88
C SER A 64 -28.68 1.68 7.95
#